data_AF-A0A0X3XRQ7-F1
#
_entry.id   AF-A0A0X3XRQ7-F1
#
_cell.length_a   1.000
_cell.length_b   1.000
_cell.length_c   1.000
_cell.angle_alpha   90.00
_cell.angle_beta   90.00
_cell.angle_gamma   90.00
#
_symmetry.space_group_name_H-M   'P 1'
#
loop_
_entity.id
_entity.type
_entity.pdbx_description
1 polymer ?
#
loop_
_entity_poly.entity_id
_entity_poly.type
_entity_poly.pdbx_seq_one_letter_code
_entity_poly.pdbx_strand_id
1 'polypeptide(L)'
;MAMLPVAQLYARDIPDLHPPQGADLLQVLWCPFDHPIMPRTALFWRDAASVTDILTTPPEPPAMQFHDYLPKPYLLQPEQVTDYPDHLELSKELRDRLTDWNAWQVTDAANAAMSPVRASFDRAYPSEPPEARERRFSSYLPLYYDNELAGAPGWKVGGWPRWGATDPCPRTCPDCGHAMDALLTIATLEGNADSGWRPYEPSGDQSTGPDAYGPRQPTEVQIGSGYDQQLYVCPASPHHRHLELMH
;
A
#
# COMPACT_ATOMS: atom_id res chain seq x y z
N MET A 1 19.30 -13.31 16.50
CA MET A 1 19.67 -12.21 15.59
C MET A 1 19.02 -10.94 16.12
N ALA A 2 19.69 -9.80 16.02
CA ALA A 2 19.05 -8.52 16.31
C ALA A 2 18.01 -8.25 15.21
N MET A 3 16.82 -7.82 15.61
CA MET A 3 15.71 -7.49 14.71
C MET A 3 15.31 -6.05 14.98
N LEU A 4 15.02 -5.29 13.91
CA LEU A 4 14.58 -3.89 14.00
C LEU A 4 13.06 -3.84 14.17
N PRO A 5 12.52 -3.13 15.17
CA PRO A 5 11.09 -2.87 15.22
C PRO A 5 10.70 -1.87 14.13
N VAL A 6 9.74 -2.26 13.29
CA VAL A 6 9.28 -1.47 12.14
C VAL A 6 7.90 -0.88 12.40
N ALA A 7 6.99 -1.70 12.94
CA ALA A 7 5.65 -1.27 13.26
C ALA A 7 5.11 -1.98 14.51
N GLN A 8 4.26 -1.27 15.25
CA GLN A 8 3.42 -1.82 16.31
C GLN A 8 1.98 -1.36 16.06
N LEU A 9 1.11 -2.30 15.72
CA LEU A 9 -0.25 -2.02 15.29
C LEU A 9 -1.23 -2.64 16.29
N TYR A 10 -2.04 -1.80 16.93
CA TYR A 10 -3.06 -2.23 17.88
C TYR A 10 -4.41 -2.39 17.18
N ALA A 11 -5.08 -3.51 17.42
CA ALA A 11 -6.37 -3.81 16.79
C ALA A 11 -7.46 -2.79 17.16
N ARG A 12 -7.37 -2.17 18.35
CA ARG A 12 -8.30 -1.10 18.77
C ARG A 12 -8.19 0.19 17.93
N ASP A 13 -7.03 0.40 17.31
CA ASP A 13 -6.73 1.63 16.56
C ASP A 13 -6.95 1.40 15.04
N ILE A 14 -7.00 0.14 14.59
CA ILE A 14 -7.10 -0.24 13.17
C ILE A 14 -8.24 -1.25 12.97
N PRO A 15 -9.42 -0.80 12.52
CA PRO A 15 -10.60 -1.67 12.36
C PRO A 15 -10.39 -2.87 11.43
N ASP A 16 -9.58 -2.68 10.37
CA ASP A 16 -9.33 -3.71 9.35
C ASP A 16 -8.17 -4.66 9.73
N LEU A 17 -7.56 -4.47 10.90
CA LEU A 17 -6.60 -5.43 11.44
C LEU A 17 -7.34 -6.59 12.10
N HIS A 18 -7.21 -7.78 11.53
CA HIS A 18 -7.88 -8.98 12.03
C HIS A 18 -6.89 -9.89 12.79
N PRO A 19 -6.72 -9.72 14.11
CA PRO A 19 -5.79 -10.53 14.89
C PRO A 19 -6.30 -11.97 15.09
N PRO A 20 -5.40 -12.94 15.29
CA PRO A 20 -5.78 -14.27 15.74
C PRO A 20 -6.34 -14.23 17.17
N GLN A 21 -7.05 -15.28 17.56
CA GLN A 21 -7.65 -15.39 18.88
C GLN A 21 -6.62 -15.17 20.00
N GLY A 22 -6.94 -14.27 20.94
CA GLY A 22 -6.09 -13.97 22.10
C GLY A 22 -4.97 -12.97 21.83
N ALA A 23 -4.94 -12.33 20.67
CA ALA A 23 -4.04 -11.22 20.37
C ALA A 23 -4.82 -9.94 20.04
N ASP A 24 -4.23 -8.80 20.36
CA ASP A 24 -4.74 -7.44 20.05
C ASP A 24 -3.61 -6.49 19.60
N LEU A 25 -2.38 -7.00 19.46
CA LEU A 25 -1.19 -6.29 19.01
C LEU A 25 -0.43 -7.11 17.96
N LEU A 26 -0.13 -6.49 16.83
CA LEU A 26 0.84 -6.97 15.85
C LEU A 26 2.14 -6.19 15.99
N GLN A 27 3.25 -6.91 16.19
CA GLN A 27 4.59 -6.35 16.06
C GLN A 27 5.23 -6.86 14.77
N VAL A 28 5.73 -5.94 13.96
CA VAL A 28 6.45 -6.21 12.72
C VAL A 28 7.91 -5.86 12.94
N LEU A 29 8.79 -6.83 12.72
CA LEU A 29 10.23 -6.64 12.84
C LEU A 29 10.94 -6.96 11.51
N TRP A 30 12.06 -6.28 11.26
CA TRP A 30 12.95 -6.56 10.13
C TRP A 30 14.27 -7.18 10.54
N CYS A 31 14.78 -8.06 9.68
CA CYS A 31 16.20 -8.33 9.64
C CYS A 31 16.93 -7.06 9.17
N PRO A 32 17.98 -6.59 9.86
CA PRO A 32 18.73 -5.40 9.46
C PRO A 32 19.58 -5.58 8.18
N PHE A 33 19.41 -6.69 7.46
CA PHE A 33 20.13 -7.07 6.25
C PHE A 33 19.16 -7.61 5.20
N ASP A 34 19.51 -7.39 3.94
CA ASP A 34 18.75 -7.87 2.80
C ASP A 34 18.82 -9.39 2.62
N HIS A 35 17.69 -9.96 2.20
CA HIS A 35 17.57 -11.36 1.85
C HIS A 35 16.56 -11.60 0.71
N PRO A 36 16.96 -11.58 -0.58
CA PRO A 36 18.18 -11.03 -1.20
C PRO A 36 18.03 -9.59 -1.73
N ILE A 37 16.81 -9.06 -1.80
CA ILE A 37 16.50 -7.72 -2.33
C ILE A 37 15.82 -6.80 -1.30
N MET A 38 15.35 -7.35 -0.17
CA MET A 38 14.67 -6.60 0.89
C MET A 38 14.91 -7.24 2.28
N PRO A 39 14.68 -6.47 3.36
CA PRO A 39 14.62 -7.01 4.71
C PRO A 39 13.55 -8.09 4.83
N ARG A 40 13.94 -9.24 5.41
CA ARG A 40 12.97 -10.25 5.82
C ARG A 40 12.18 -9.77 7.02
N THR A 41 10.88 -10.01 7.04
CA THR A 41 10.01 -9.69 8.17
C THR A 41 9.83 -10.86 9.14
N ALA A 42 9.63 -10.51 10.41
CA ALA A 42 9.08 -11.40 11.42
C ALA A 42 7.85 -10.75 12.04
N LEU A 43 6.76 -11.52 12.08
CA LEU A 43 5.47 -11.09 12.59
C LEU A 43 5.21 -11.73 13.96
N PHE A 44 4.84 -10.92 14.95
CA PHE A 44 4.49 -11.40 16.28
C PHE A 44 3.12 -10.87 16.68
N TRP A 45 2.15 -11.78 16.77
CA TRP A 45 0.85 -11.52 17.36
C TRP A 45 0.92 -11.69 18.88
N ARG A 46 0.45 -10.70 19.62
CA ARG A 46 0.51 -10.66 21.09
C ARG A 46 -0.79 -10.15 21.70
N ASP A 47 -1.03 -10.56 22.94
CA ASP A 47 -1.85 -9.80 23.89
C ASP A 47 -1.01 -8.64 24.43
N ALA A 48 -1.40 -7.41 24.14
CA ALA A 48 -0.73 -6.19 24.58
C ALA A 48 -0.60 -6.14 26.11
N ALA A 49 -1.58 -6.64 26.87
CA ALA A 49 -1.52 -6.65 28.33
C ALA A 49 -0.48 -7.64 28.87
N SER A 50 -0.07 -8.62 28.06
CA SER A 50 1.01 -9.56 28.42
C SER A 50 2.42 -8.98 28.20
N VAL A 51 2.55 -7.82 27.54
CA VAL A 51 3.83 -7.16 27.27
C VAL A 51 4.17 -6.24 28.45
N THR A 52 4.85 -6.78 29.45
CA THR A 52 5.16 -6.05 30.70
C THR A 52 6.54 -5.38 30.71
N ASP A 53 7.53 -5.99 30.07
CA ASP A 53 8.92 -5.51 30.07
C ASP A 53 9.18 -4.58 28.87
N ILE A 54 8.57 -3.40 28.90
CA ILE A 54 8.68 -2.40 27.83
C ILE A 54 9.98 -1.62 27.99
N LEU A 55 10.82 -1.63 26.95
CA LEU A 55 12.02 -0.83 26.89
C LEU A 55 11.65 0.63 26.60
N THR A 56 12.10 1.57 27.44
CA THR A 56 11.91 3.02 27.21
C THR A 56 12.78 3.56 26.09
N THR A 57 13.84 2.83 25.74
CA THR A 57 14.75 3.14 24.63
C THR A 57 14.89 1.87 23.80
N PRO A 58 14.44 1.88 22.53
CA PRO A 58 14.67 0.75 21.63
C PRO A 58 16.17 0.44 21.55
N PRO A 59 16.56 -0.84 21.59
CA PRO A 59 17.96 -1.21 21.48
C PRO A 59 18.47 -0.85 20.09
N GLU A 60 19.59 -0.11 20.03
CA GLU A 60 20.24 0.17 18.76
C GLU A 60 20.82 -1.12 18.17
N PRO A 61 20.62 -1.37 16.87
CA PRO A 61 21.16 -2.53 16.21
C PRO A 61 22.69 -2.43 16.14
N PRO A 62 23.42 -3.52 16.46
CA PRO A 62 24.88 -3.50 16.46
C PRO A 62 25.47 -3.36 15.05
N ALA A 63 24.70 -3.74 14.02
CA ALA A 63 25.04 -3.58 12.61
C ALA A 63 23.76 -3.55 11.77
N MET A 64 23.79 -2.75 10.70
CA MET A 64 22.72 -2.60 9.73
C MET A 64 23.34 -2.39 8.35
N GLN A 65 22.75 -2.99 7.31
CA GLN A 65 23.30 -2.89 5.96
C GLN A 65 23.12 -1.48 5.37
N PHE A 66 21.95 -0.89 5.58
CA PHE A 66 21.62 0.46 5.11
C PHE A 66 20.90 1.24 6.22
N HIS A 67 21.25 2.51 6.41
CA HIS A 67 20.72 3.32 7.50
C HIS A 67 19.22 3.63 7.37
N ASP A 68 18.69 3.60 6.15
CA ASP A 68 17.30 3.86 5.79
C ASP A 68 16.34 2.69 6.11
N TYR A 69 16.85 1.59 6.69
CA TYR A 69 16.02 0.58 7.35
C TYR A 69 15.63 0.94 8.77
N LEU A 70 16.28 1.94 9.38
CA LEU A 70 15.89 2.40 10.71
C LEU A 70 14.74 3.41 10.56
N PRO A 71 13.49 3.03 10.86
CA PRO A 71 12.38 3.96 10.76
C PRO A 71 12.56 5.09 11.78
N LYS A 72 12.18 6.30 11.37
CA LYS A 72 11.94 7.38 12.31
C LYS A 72 10.68 7.05 13.12
N PRO A 73 10.74 7.10 14.47
CA PRO A 73 9.56 6.89 15.30
C PRO A 73 8.43 7.86 14.89
N TYR A 74 7.31 7.30 14.48
CA TYR A 74 6.16 8.05 14.02
C TYR A 74 4.87 7.42 14.53
N LEU A 75 3.98 8.25 15.10
CA LEU A 75 2.65 7.79 15.50
C LEU A 75 1.71 7.94 14.30
N LEU A 76 1.37 6.81 13.68
CA LEU A 76 0.43 6.79 12.56
C LEU A 76 -0.98 7.17 13.01
N GLN A 77 -1.68 7.92 12.16
CA GLN A 77 -3.10 8.23 12.31
C GLN A 77 -3.86 7.46 11.23
N PRO A 78 -4.45 6.29 11.55
CA PRO A 78 -5.10 5.47 10.54
C PRO A 78 -6.36 6.15 10.00
N GLU A 79 -6.49 6.17 8.67
CA GLU A 79 -7.70 6.58 7.95
C GLU A 79 -8.29 5.36 7.26
N GLN A 80 -9.59 5.12 7.44
CA GLN A 80 -10.28 4.04 6.74
C GLN A 80 -10.75 4.54 5.37
N VAL A 81 -10.26 3.91 4.31
CA VAL A 81 -10.58 4.26 2.93
C VAL A 81 -11.27 3.10 2.22
N THR A 82 -12.10 3.40 1.22
CA THR A 82 -12.60 2.37 0.32
C THR A 82 -11.57 2.13 -0.77
N ASP A 83 -11.19 0.88 -0.93
CA ASP A 83 -10.16 0.45 -1.87
C ASP A 83 -10.71 -0.64 -2.80
N TYR A 84 -10.20 -0.71 -4.03
CA TYR A 84 -10.66 -1.63 -5.07
C TYR A 84 -9.51 -2.49 -5.63
N PRO A 85 -9.79 -3.66 -6.21
CA PRO A 85 -8.78 -4.49 -6.86
C PRO A 85 -8.21 -3.84 -8.12
N ASP A 86 -7.00 -4.23 -8.51
CA ASP A 86 -6.40 -3.83 -9.78
C ASP A 86 -7.28 -4.21 -10.97
N HIS A 87 -7.28 -3.39 -12.02
CA HIS A 87 -8.15 -3.64 -13.17
C HIS A 87 -7.95 -5.02 -13.81
N LEU A 88 -6.75 -5.61 -13.74
CA LEU A 88 -6.47 -6.95 -14.28
C LEU A 88 -7.10 -8.05 -13.44
N GLU A 89 -7.39 -7.82 -12.16
CA GLU A 89 -8.11 -8.73 -11.27
C GLU A 89 -9.63 -8.69 -11.48
N LEU A 90 -10.14 -7.66 -12.15
CA LEU A 90 -11.58 -7.53 -12.44
C LEU A 90 -12.08 -8.61 -13.40
N SER A 91 -13.40 -8.82 -13.43
CA SER A 91 -14.01 -9.67 -14.46
C SER A 91 -13.82 -9.06 -15.85
N LYS A 92 -13.86 -9.89 -16.90
CA LYS A 92 -13.79 -9.40 -18.30
C LYS A 92 -14.85 -8.33 -18.57
N GLU A 93 -16.08 -8.54 -18.07
CA GLU A 93 -17.17 -7.58 -18.22
C GLU A 93 -16.84 -6.22 -17.58
N LEU A 94 -16.28 -6.21 -16.38
CA LEU A 94 -15.88 -4.98 -15.70
C LEU A 94 -14.71 -4.30 -16.40
N ARG A 95 -13.71 -5.05 -16.89
CA ARG A 95 -12.62 -4.49 -17.69
C ARG A 95 -13.12 -3.85 -18.99
N ASP A 96 -14.02 -4.53 -19.70
CA ASP A 96 -14.61 -3.99 -20.93
C ASP A 96 -15.37 -2.67 -20.61
N ARG A 97 -16.09 -2.61 -19.48
CA ARG A 97 -16.75 -1.39 -19.00
C ARG A 97 -15.78 -0.26 -18.63
N LEU A 98 -14.60 -0.57 -18.05
CA LEU A 98 -13.61 0.47 -17.75
C LEU A 98 -13.15 1.18 -19.04
N THR A 99 -13.04 0.47 -20.15
CA THR A 99 -12.61 1.03 -21.44
C THR A 99 -13.70 1.83 -22.17
N ASP A 100 -14.97 1.65 -21.79
CA ASP A 100 -16.08 2.41 -22.37
C ASP A 100 -16.33 3.68 -21.56
N TRP A 101 -15.87 4.82 -22.09
CA TRP A 101 -16.07 6.13 -21.46
C TRP A 101 -17.53 6.43 -21.13
N ASN A 102 -18.49 5.98 -21.95
CA ASN A 102 -19.91 6.24 -21.70
C ASN A 102 -20.39 5.55 -20.42
N ALA A 103 -19.76 4.43 -20.03
CA ALA A 103 -20.06 3.72 -18.80
C ALA A 103 -19.62 4.50 -17.53
N TRP A 104 -18.75 5.50 -17.66
CA TRP A 104 -18.36 6.41 -16.57
C TRP A 104 -19.29 7.62 -16.46
N GLN A 105 -20.16 7.82 -17.45
CA GLN A 105 -21.03 8.98 -17.60
C GLN A 105 -22.48 8.72 -17.13
N VAL A 106 -22.64 7.78 -16.19
CA VAL A 106 -23.95 7.22 -15.80
C VAL A 106 -24.84 8.15 -14.98
N THR A 107 -24.27 9.20 -14.39
CA THR A 107 -25.02 10.22 -13.64
C THR A 107 -24.43 11.61 -13.90
N ASP A 108 -25.22 12.67 -13.68
CA ASP A 108 -24.72 14.05 -13.79
C ASP A 108 -23.53 14.32 -12.86
N ALA A 109 -23.51 13.72 -11.67
CA ALA A 109 -22.39 13.83 -10.74
C ALA A 109 -21.12 13.13 -11.26
N ALA A 110 -21.26 11.92 -11.79
CA ALA A 110 -20.13 11.19 -12.40
C ALA A 110 -19.60 11.93 -13.64
N ASN A 111 -20.50 12.48 -14.46
CA ASN A 111 -20.14 13.34 -15.59
C ASN A 111 -19.35 14.57 -15.18
N ALA A 112 -19.81 15.27 -14.14
CA ALA A 112 -19.12 16.44 -13.61
C ALA A 112 -17.73 16.10 -13.06
N ALA A 113 -17.58 14.96 -12.36
CA ALA A 113 -16.29 14.51 -11.81
C ALA A 113 -15.30 14.09 -12.91
N MET A 114 -15.79 13.45 -13.98
CA MET A 114 -14.94 12.89 -15.03
C MET A 114 -14.63 13.88 -16.17
N SER A 115 -15.43 14.94 -16.36
CA SER A 115 -15.21 15.95 -17.40
C SER A 115 -13.82 16.64 -17.34
N PRO A 116 -13.30 17.04 -16.17
CA PRO A 116 -11.94 17.58 -16.05
C PRO A 116 -10.85 16.59 -16.47
N VAL A 117 -11.03 15.29 -16.18
CA VAL A 117 -10.08 14.22 -16.55
C VAL A 117 -9.97 14.14 -18.07
N ARG A 118 -11.11 14.08 -18.77
CA ARG A 118 -11.16 14.07 -20.23
C ARG A 118 -10.53 15.33 -20.83
N ALA A 119 -10.86 16.51 -20.29
CA ALA A 119 -10.30 17.76 -20.78
C ALA A 119 -8.78 17.86 -20.55
N SER A 120 -8.27 17.32 -19.44
CA SER A 120 -6.83 17.25 -19.16
C SER A 120 -6.12 16.34 -20.15
N PHE A 121 -6.68 15.16 -20.38
CA PHE A 121 -6.15 14.22 -21.36
C PHE A 121 -6.12 14.81 -22.78
N ASP A 122 -7.21 15.47 -23.21
CA ASP A 122 -7.27 16.08 -24.54
C ASP A 122 -6.23 17.19 -24.73
N ARG A 123 -5.89 17.93 -23.66
CA ARG A 123 -4.81 18.94 -23.67
C ARG A 123 -3.42 18.33 -23.71
N ALA A 124 -3.22 17.12 -23.16
CA ALA A 124 -1.94 16.43 -23.21
C ALA A 124 -1.61 15.92 -24.63
N TYR A 125 -2.62 15.68 -25.46
CA TYR A 125 -2.47 15.16 -26.83
C TYR A 125 -3.22 16.03 -27.87
N PRO A 126 -2.87 17.32 -28.02
CA PRO A 126 -3.63 18.27 -28.84
C PRO A 126 -3.46 18.06 -30.35
N SER A 127 -2.38 17.38 -30.76
CA SER A 127 -2.03 17.14 -32.18
C SER A 127 -2.56 15.82 -32.73
N GLU A 128 -3.11 14.94 -31.90
CA GLU A 128 -3.67 13.66 -32.35
C GLU A 128 -5.03 13.86 -33.03
N PRO A 129 -5.31 13.17 -34.16
CA PRO A 129 -6.65 13.15 -34.75
C PRO A 129 -7.70 12.65 -33.75
N PRO A 130 -8.97 13.12 -33.82
CA PRO A 130 -10.00 12.77 -32.84
C PRO A 130 -10.16 11.27 -32.59
N GLU A 131 -10.14 10.44 -33.64
CA GLU A 131 -10.27 8.98 -33.51
C GLU A 131 -9.06 8.33 -32.82
N ALA A 132 -7.85 8.85 -33.05
CA ALA A 132 -6.65 8.34 -32.40
C ALA A 132 -6.66 8.67 -30.91
N ARG A 133 -7.07 9.90 -30.58
CA ARG A 133 -7.22 10.37 -29.21
C ARG A 133 -8.29 9.60 -28.45
N GLU A 134 -9.42 9.28 -29.09
CA GLU A 134 -10.48 8.44 -28.49
C GLU A 134 -9.97 7.04 -28.14
N ARG A 135 -9.27 6.38 -29.08
CA ARG A 135 -8.67 5.07 -28.81
C ARG A 135 -7.66 5.14 -27.66
N ARG A 136 -6.80 6.16 -27.66
CA ARG A 136 -5.81 6.34 -26.60
C ARG A 136 -6.47 6.58 -25.24
N PHE A 137 -7.53 7.38 -25.21
CA PHE A 137 -8.26 7.67 -23.98
C PHE A 137 -8.93 6.40 -23.42
N SER A 138 -9.58 5.60 -24.28
CA SER A 138 -10.13 4.31 -23.90
C SER A 138 -9.08 3.36 -23.30
N SER A 139 -7.86 3.34 -23.84
CA SER A 139 -6.74 2.58 -23.28
C SER A 139 -6.12 3.19 -22.01
N TYR A 140 -6.37 4.47 -21.73
CA TYR A 140 -5.89 5.15 -20.52
C TYR A 140 -6.81 4.93 -19.31
N LEU A 141 -8.11 4.72 -19.53
CA LEU A 141 -9.09 4.59 -18.44
C LEU A 141 -8.77 3.49 -17.41
N PRO A 142 -8.26 2.30 -17.77
CA PRO A 142 -7.85 1.31 -16.78
C PRO A 142 -6.71 1.80 -15.87
N LEU A 143 -5.71 2.50 -16.42
CA LEU A 143 -4.62 3.08 -15.63
C LEU A 143 -5.11 4.22 -14.73
N TYR A 144 -6.08 5.01 -15.20
CA TYR A 144 -6.72 6.02 -14.37
C TYR A 144 -7.47 5.38 -13.19
N TYR A 145 -8.21 4.28 -13.44
CA TYR A 145 -8.87 3.50 -12.40
C TYR A 145 -7.86 2.99 -11.35
N ASP A 146 -6.75 2.40 -11.80
CA ASP A 146 -5.73 1.90 -10.88
C ASP A 146 -5.08 3.01 -10.04
N ASN A 147 -4.88 4.19 -10.61
CA ASN A 147 -4.24 5.28 -9.88
C ASN A 147 -5.15 5.98 -8.87
N GLU A 148 -6.46 6.04 -9.16
CA GLU A 148 -7.39 6.84 -8.36
C GLU A 148 -8.28 6.01 -7.43
N LEU A 149 -8.55 4.76 -7.77
CA LEU A 149 -9.55 3.95 -7.09
C LEU A 149 -9.01 2.61 -6.56
N ALA A 150 -8.06 1.99 -7.25
CA ALA A 150 -7.57 0.67 -6.85
C ALA A 150 -6.19 0.71 -6.19
N GLY A 151 -5.98 -0.20 -5.24
CA GLY A 151 -4.74 -0.32 -4.50
C GLY A 151 -4.26 1.01 -3.92
N ALA A 152 -5.00 1.61 -2.99
CA ALA A 152 -4.61 2.86 -2.32
C ALA A 152 -3.11 2.85 -1.91
N PRO A 153 -2.34 3.92 -2.21
CA PRO A 153 -0.91 3.98 -1.93
C PRO A 153 -0.62 4.12 -0.43
N GLY A 154 0.65 3.98 -0.05
CA GLY A 154 1.10 4.25 1.30
C GLY A 154 1.05 3.06 2.25
N TRP A 155 1.29 3.36 3.53
CA TRP A 155 1.20 2.36 4.58
C TRP A 155 -0.25 1.94 4.76
N LYS A 156 -0.53 0.65 4.59
CA LYS A 156 -1.92 0.15 4.52
C LYS A 156 -2.07 -1.20 5.18
N VAL A 157 -3.09 -1.36 6.01
CA VAL A 157 -3.49 -2.65 6.58
C VAL A 157 -4.65 -3.21 5.75
N GLY A 158 -4.54 -4.47 5.32
CA GLY A 158 -5.58 -5.12 4.52
C GLY A 158 -5.77 -4.47 3.14
N GLY A 159 -7.03 -4.49 2.68
CA GLY A 159 -7.42 -3.92 1.39
C GLY A 159 -6.89 -4.71 0.20
N TRP A 160 -6.74 -4.02 -0.93
CA TRP A 160 -6.25 -4.62 -2.16
C TRP A 160 -4.78 -4.30 -2.39
N PRO A 161 -3.92 -5.30 -2.67
CA PRO A 161 -2.53 -5.04 -2.97
C PRO A 161 -2.40 -4.32 -4.30
N ARG A 162 -1.38 -3.47 -4.43
CA ARG A 162 -0.96 -2.99 -5.74
C ARG A 162 -0.05 -3.98 -6.41
N TRP A 163 -0.22 -4.11 -7.71
CA TRP A 163 0.66 -4.90 -8.53
C TRP A 163 1.62 -3.92 -9.20
N GLY A 164 2.92 -4.10 -8.93
CA GLY A 164 3.97 -3.30 -9.57
C GLY A 164 4.12 -3.71 -11.05
N ALA A 165 5.35 -3.97 -11.49
CA ALA A 165 5.61 -4.39 -12.87
C ALA A 165 5.17 -5.84 -13.22
N THR A 166 4.33 -6.47 -12.42
CA THR A 166 3.92 -7.88 -12.56
C THR A 166 2.42 -8.03 -12.60
N ASP A 167 1.90 -8.86 -13.50
CA ASP A 167 0.47 -9.18 -13.54
C ASP A 167 -0.03 -9.78 -12.21
N PRO A 168 -1.30 -9.54 -11.85
CA PRO A 168 -1.92 -10.18 -10.70
C PRO A 168 -1.84 -11.71 -10.75
N CYS A 169 -1.42 -12.30 -9.65
CA CYS A 169 -1.34 -13.76 -9.53
C CYS A 169 -1.79 -14.22 -8.14
N PRO A 170 -2.60 -15.30 -8.06
CA PRO A 170 -3.09 -15.81 -6.79
C PRO A 170 -1.96 -16.06 -5.80
N ARG A 171 -2.15 -15.59 -4.56
CA ARG A 171 -1.23 -15.84 -3.46
C ARG A 171 -1.75 -17.03 -2.67
N THR A 172 -1.05 -18.17 -2.74
CA THR A 172 -1.44 -19.40 -2.03
C THR A 172 -0.48 -19.69 -0.90
N CYS A 173 -1.01 -20.04 0.26
CA CYS A 173 -0.22 -20.41 1.43
C CYS A 173 0.65 -21.63 1.10
N PRO A 174 1.98 -21.56 1.28
CA PRO A 174 2.87 -22.68 0.97
C PRO A 174 2.67 -23.88 1.90
N ASP A 175 2.04 -23.69 3.06
CA ASP A 175 1.87 -24.73 4.06
C ASP A 175 0.53 -25.49 3.90
N CYS A 176 -0.53 -24.84 3.41
CA CYS A 176 -1.87 -25.46 3.30
C CYS A 176 -2.62 -25.21 1.99
N GLY A 177 -2.10 -24.38 1.09
CA GLY A 177 -2.71 -24.09 -0.21
C GLY A 177 -3.90 -23.12 -0.20
N HIS A 178 -4.31 -22.61 0.96
CA HIS A 178 -5.38 -21.61 1.03
C HIS A 178 -4.97 -20.29 0.36
N ALA A 179 -5.93 -19.54 -0.18
CA ALA A 179 -5.66 -18.17 -0.62
C ALA A 179 -5.18 -17.33 0.58
N MET A 180 -4.23 -16.44 0.36
CA MET A 180 -3.67 -15.58 1.41
C MET A 180 -4.29 -14.20 1.35
N ASP A 181 -4.45 -13.59 2.52
CA ASP A 181 -4.97 -12.23 2.65
C ASP A 181 -3.81 -11.25 2.73
N ALA A 182 -3.97 -10.08 2.12
CA ALA A 182 -3.06 -8.96 2.33
C ALA A 182 -3.15 -8.52 3.80
N LEU A 183 -2.02 -8.49 4.51
CA LEU A 183 -1.97 -8.05 5.89
C LEU A 183 -1.53 -6.58 5.99
N LEU A 184 -0.37 -6.26 5.41
CA LEU A 184 0.27 -4.97 5.57
C LEU A 184 1.10 -4.62 4.34
N THR A 185 0.91 -3.41 3.83
CA THR A 185 1.83 -2.73 2.94
C THR A 185 2.69 -1.76 3.75
N ILE A 186 4.00 -1.92 3.67
CA ILE A 186 5.02 -1.02 4.20
C ILE A 186 5.56 -0.24 3.00
N ALA A 187 5.17 1.02 2.89
CA ALA A 187 5.49 1.83 1.71
C ALA A 187 6.67 2.76 1.97
N THR A 188 7.43 3.05 0.90
CA THR A 188 8.40 4.16 0.95
C THR A 188 7.65 5.50 1.00
N LEU A 189 6.55 5.63 0.27
CA LEU A 189 5.80 6.89 0.14
C LEU A 189 4.33 6.68 0.49
N GLU A 190 3.77 7.60 1.28
CA GLU A 190 2.34 7.64 1.63
C GLU A 190 1.42 8.05 0.48
N GLY A 191 1.97 8.42 -0.68
CA GLY A 191 1.16 8.83 -1.83
C GLY A 191 1.94 8.79 -3.12
N ASN A 192 1.24 8.52 -4.22
CA ASN A 192 1.82 8.51 -5.57
C ASN A 192 1.74 9.92 -6.21
N ALA A 193 2.63 10.23 -7.14
CA ALA A 193 2.52 11.42 -7.98
C ALA A 193 1.34 11.32 -8.97
N ASP A 194 0.99 10.10 -9.39
CA ASP A 194 -0.06 9.84 -10.37
C ASP A 194 -1.45 9.64 -9.75
N SER A 195 -1.58 9.69 -8.43
CA SER A 195 -2.84 9.52 -7.70
C SER A 195 -3.31 10.85 -7.11
N GLY A 196 -4.61 11.14 -7.24
CA GLY A 196 -5.27 12.22 -6.52
C GLY A 196 -5.47 11.95 -5.03
N TRP A 197 -5.38 10.69 -4.59
CA TRP A 197 -5.51 10.32 -3.18
C TRP A 197 -4.27 10.73 -2.37
N ARG A 198 -4.51 11.30 -1.20
CA ARG A 198 -3.49 11.62 -0.20
C ARG A 198 -4.08 11.44 1.20
N PRO A 199 -3.28 11.00 2.19
CA PRO A 199 -3.74 10.95 3.58
C PRO A 199 -4.20 12.32 4.06
N TYR A 200 -5.18 12.34 4.96
CA TYR A 200 -5.53 13.57 5.66
C TYR A 200 -4.35 14.08 6.50
N GLU A 201 -3.85 15.27 6.16
CA GLU A 201 -2.86 15.99 6.96
C GLU A 201 -3.61 16.99 7.89
N PRO A 202 -3.65 16.78 9.22
CA PRO A 202 -4.22 17.78 10.12
C PRO A 202 -3.43 19.08 10.00
N SER A 203 -4.11 20.12 9.53
CA SER A 203 -3.61 21.47 9.19
C SER A 203 -2.31 21.90 9.91
N GLY A 204 -1.23 22.09 9.15
CA GLY A 204 -0.11 22.96 9.55
C GLY A 204 1.30 22.37 9.55
N ASP A 205 1.47 21.04 9.45
CA ASP A 205 2.80 20.44 9.37
C ASP A 205 3.31 20.39 7.92
N GLN A 206 3.63 21.57 7.38
CA GLN A 206 4.44 21.66 6.17
C GLN A 206 5.88 21.34 6.58
N SER A 207 6.22 20.06 6.66
CA SER A 207 7.61 19.66 6.85
C SER A 207 8.41 20.08 5.60
N THR A 208 8.97 21.28 5.64
CA THR A 208 9.84 21.86 4.60
C THR A 208 11.29 21.46 4.84
N GLY A 209 11.53 20.16 5.01
CA GLY A 209 12.89 19.61 4.96
C GLY A 209 13.45 19.69 3.53
N PRO A 210 14.78 19.79 3.35
CA PRO A 210 15.43 19.82 2.04
C PRO A 210 15.37 18.46 1.31
N ASP A 211 14.65 17.49 1.86
CA ASP A 211 14.65 16.10 1.41
C ASP A 211 13.76 15.95 0.17
N ALA A 212 14.29 15.27 -0.85
CA ALA A 212 13.68 15.16 -2.18
C ALA A 212 12.26 14.52 -2.20
N TYR A 213 11.82 13.92 -1.09
CA TYR A 213 10.55 13.19 -0.96
C TYR A 213 9.46 13.94 -0.16
N GLY A 214 9.76 15.10 0.44
CA GLY A 214 8.78 15.97 1.09
C GLY A 214 7.96 15.31 2.23
N PRO A 215 6.74 15.81 2.56
CA PRO A 215 5.89 15.26 3.64
C PRO A 215 5.33 13.85 3.35
N ARG A 216 5.71 13.23 2.23
CA ARG A 216 5.19 11.92 1.79
C ARG A 216 5.96 10.72 2.35
N GLN A 217 7.05 10.94 3.09
CA GLN A 217 7.84 9.88 3.72
C GLN A 217 8.02 10.13 5.24
N PRO A 218 6.92 10.16 6.03
CA PRO A 218 6.98 10.53 7.45
C PRO A 218 7.76 9.51 8.31
N THR A 219 7.81 8.25 7.89
CA THR A 219 8.50 7.16 8.59
C THR A 219 9.99 7.08 8.26
N GLU A 220 10.47 7.82 7.24
CA GLU A 220 11.84 7.73 6.69
C GLU A 220 12.23 6.31 6.22
N VAL A 221 11.26 5.40 6.11
CA VAL A 221 11.47 4.05 5.60
C VAL A 221 11.70 4.08 4.10
N GLN A 222 12.77 3.42 3.64
CA GLN A 222 13.09 3.26 2.23
C GLN A 222 13.11 1.78 1.84
N ILE A 223 12.27 1.39 0.87
CA ILE A 223 12.28 0.06 0.28
C ILE A 223 12.85 0.16 -1.14
N GLY A 224 14.09 -0.30 -1.33
CA GLY A 224 14.76 -0.27 -2.63
C GLY A 224 14.76 1.13 -3.26
N SER A 225 14.35 1.22 -4.53
CA SER A 225 14.29 2.49 -5.28
C SER A 225 12.97 3.25 -5.12
N GLY A 226 12.26 3.08 -3.99
CA GLY A 226 10.95 3.69 -3.74
C GLY A 226 9.78 2.73 -3.90
N TYR A 227 10.03 1.43 -3.76
CA TYR A 227 9.04 0.37 -3.82
C TYR A 227 8.25 0.25 -2.51
N ASP A 228 7.32 -0.68 -2.47
CA ASP A 228 6.52 -1.06 -1.32
C ASP A 228 6.80 -2.53 -0.96
N GLN A 229 6.89 -2.85 0.34
CA GLN A 229 6.87 -4.23 0.83
C GLN A 229 5.45 -4.63 1.20
N GLN A 230 4.95 -5.72 0.61
CA GLN A 230 3.63 -6.27 0.92
C GLN A 230 3.77 -7.60 1.67
N LEU A 231 3.03 -7.72 2.76
CA LEU A 231 2.98 -8.89 3.63
C LEU A 231 1.63 -9.57 3.51
N TYR A 232 1.63 -10.88 3.34
CA TYR A 232 0.43 -11.70 3.21
C TYR A 232 0.40 -12.79 4.26
N VAL A 233 -0.78 -13.07 4.82
CA VAL A 233 -0.97 -14.11 5.84
C VAL A 233 -2.03 -15.13 5.43
N CYS A 234 -1.91 -16.33 5.99
CA CYS A 234 -2.87 -17.40 5.76
C CYS A 234 -4.05 -17.25 6.74
N PRO A 235 -5.30 -17.05 6.27
CA PRO A 235 -6.44 -16.94 7.17
C PRO A 235 -6.73 -18.24 7.92
N ALA A 236 -6.31 -19.39 7.38
CA ALA A 236 -6.52 -20.69 8.03
C ALA A 236 -5.67 -20.90 9.29
N SER A 237 -4.52 -20.22 9.43
CA SER A 237 -3.65 -20.37 10.60
C SER A 237 -2.62 -19.23 10.70
N PRO A 238 -2.53 -18.54 11.85
CA PRO A 238 -1.51 -17.52 12.09
C PRO A 238 -0.10 -18.11 12.27
N HIS A 239 0.02 -19.44 12.38
CA HIS A 239 1.30 -20.14 12.50
C HIS A 239 1.91 -20.54 11.16
N HIS A 240 1.14 -20.42 10.07
CA HIS A 240 1.69 -20.62 8.74
C HIS A 240 2.60 -19.46 8.34
N ARG A 241 3.54 -19.75 7.44
CA ARG A 241 4.48 -18.76 6.94
C ARG A 241 3.73 -17.66 6.21
N HIS A 242 4.05 -16.42 6.56
CA HIS A 242 3.64 -15.26 5.78
C HIS A 242 4.46 -15.20 4.48
N LEU A 243 3.91 -14.55 3.46
CA LEU A 243 4.64 -14.23 2.23
C LEU A 243 5.01 -12.75 2.22
N GLU A 244 6.14 -12.46 1.58
CA GLU A 244 6.70 -11.12 1.47
C GLU A 244 7.00 -10.83 0.00
N LEU A 245 6.56 -9.68 -0.48
CA LEU A 245 6.78 -9.25 -1.85
C LEU A 245 7.21 -7.80 -1.88
N MET A 246 8.00 -7.44 -2.89
CA MET A 246 8.34 -6.06 -3.21
C MET A 246 7.66 -5.69 -4.53
N HIS A 247 6.98 -4.54 -4.56
CA HIS A 247 6.27 -4.02 -5.72
C HIS A 247 6.55 -2.55 -5.95
#